data_AF-A0A960VWN3-F1
#
_entry.id   AF-A0A960VWN3-F1
#
_cell.length_a   1.000
_cell.length_b   1.000
_cell.length_c   1.000
_cell.angle_alpha   90.00
_cell.angle_beta   90.00
_cell.angle_gamma   90.00
#
_symmetry.space_group_name_H-M   'P 1'
#
loop_
_entity.id
_entity.type
_entity.pdbx_description
1 polymer ?
#
loop_
_entity_poly.entity_id
_entity_poly.type
_entity_poly.pdbx_seq_one_letter_code
_entity_poly.pdbx_strand_id
1 'polypeptide(L)'
;MKQQRLWISLGFALACFALLFVLYVTPASRAVINGIDTFTMDFLYAFRGVVKPDSRLRVIGITENDIQLFREELGVPYPLPRDWHGELVRRLADSGARIIVMDILFAGEDSWDATEDEALRDAILYARSKHCEVVLASAIETMVVPGGSVRTKVTPAPVIMEAQPLLGLSNTTQKLGYRADETAWDSMQDGEEVLYSQAVQAFRIYCEQEGGEFEALLDNAVGQTRSFRINYSGPLEPDAQVSASLSSIFSNELFEHRDRNDLAEDERARLERRYTGSYVFIGSRAKADNDYFQTPYGTMYGVDTNASAFDTLVSGRYVRVLPPVQVLMACFALALLAWLTNQFKPVRNVWLAALVFAGLVVLVDLLLFSRSAIELSLTMTTLGYGLPLLTCFFHGAISDELAARRIRSLFGRYVASEVVEQIVRDPALADLGGVERTAAVMFNDIRNFSTLSEQLTAAQVVEFLNLYWGVVNDIVINNHGWINKFLGDGMVACFGGPVPTEKPVDDAVKTALEIVRRLHEELWPQLDARGLPRFQIGIGINVGRVIMGNIGSDIRQEYTVIGDAANVASRVESQTKEYGWSVLVTQSVVDGASGTYEFRFVGSQQVKGRQEEVRFYAVLDPAKEEVYRLTL
;
A
#
# COMPACT_ATOMS: atom_id res chain seq x y z
N MET A 1 10.18 25.63 -8.41
CA MET A 1 9.30 24.75 -7.59
C MET A 1 8.85 23.49 -8.31
N LYS A 2 8.20 23.54 -9.49
CA LYS A 2 7.74 22.32 -10.21
C LYS A 2 8.86 21.31 -10.51
N GLN A 3 10.00 21.78 -11.02
CA GLN A 3 11.13 20.91 -11.37
C GLN A 3 11.79 20.26 -10.13
N GLN A 4 11.95 21.00 -9.03
CA GLN A 4 12.43 20.43 -7.76
C GLN A 4 11.48 19.37 -7.20
N ARG A 5 10.16 19.60 -7.25
CA ARG A 5 9.16 18.61 -6.81
C ARG A 5 9.21 17.33 -7.63
N LEU A 6 9.46 17.46 -8.94
CA LEU A 6 9.60 16.31 -9.83
C LEU A 6 10.79 15.42 -9.42
N TRP A 7 11.97 16.02 -9.22
CA TRP A 7 13.18 15.30 -8.80
C TRP A 7 13.06 14.68 -7.41
N ILE A 8 12.44 15.37 -6.46
CA ILE A 8 12.23 14.84 -5.11
C ILE A 8 11.28 13.63 -5.15
N SER A 9 10.17 13.72 -5.89
CA SER A 9 9.24 12.58 -6.06
C SER A 9 9.88 11.37 -6.74
N LEU A 10 10.76 11.61 -7.74
CA LEU A 10 11.53 10.55 -8.37
C LEU A 10 12.52 9.91 -7.38
N GLY A 11 13.17 10.72 -6.55
CA GLY A 11 14.04 10.25 -5.48
C GLY A 11 13.33 9.32 -4.49
N PHE A 12 12.08 9.62 -4.11
CA PHE A 12 11.28 8.73 -3.28
C PHE A 12 10.97 7.40 -3.96
N ALA A 13 10.55 7.42 -5.22
CA ALA A 13 10.28 6.18 -5.97
C ALA A 13 11.53 5.29 -6.06
N LEU A 14 12.70 5.90 -6.33
CA LEU A 14 13.99 5.19 -6.36
C LEU A 14 14.41 4.68 -4.97
N ALA A 15 14.15 5.43 -3.89
CA ALA A 15 14.43 4.99 -2.53
C ALA A 15 13.55 3.80 -2.11
N CYS A 16 12.27 3.80 -2.49
CA CYS A 16 11.37 2.66 -2.29
C CYS A 16 11.86 1.43 -3.07
N PHE A 17 12.30 1.60 -4.31
CA PHE A 17 12.91 0.52 -5.08
C PHE A 17 14.17 -0.03 -4.40
N ALA A 18 15.07 0.84 -3.92
CA ALA A 18 16.28 0.43 -3.21
C ALA A 18 15.95 -0.35 -1.92
N LEU A 19 14.90 0.06 -1.18
CA LEU A 19 14.42 -0.69 -0.02
C LEU A 19 13.92 -2.09 -0.41
N LEU A 20 13.10 -2.19 -1.46
CA LEU A 20 12.60 -3.48 -1.95
C LEU A 20 13.73 -4.37 -2.45
N PHE A 21 14.75 -3.80 -3.08
CA PHE A 21 15.96 -4.52 -3.45
C PHE A 21 16.63 -5.16 -2.22
N VAL A 22 16.85 -4.38 -1.15
CA VAL A 22 17.45 -4.90 0.09
C VAL A 22 16.58 -5.98 0.73
N LEU A 23 15.26 -5.76 0.79
CA LEU A 23 14.30 -6.74 1.32
C LEU A 23 14.29 -8.03 0.50
N TYR A 24 14.45 -7.96 -0.82
CA TYR A 24 14.42 -9.17 -1.62
C TYR A 24 15.72 -9.96 -1.61
N VAL A 25 16.86 -9.26 -1.54
CA VAL A 25 18.18 -9.89 -1.53
C VAL A 25 18.46 -10.54 -0.17
N THR A 26 17.90 -10.01 0.91
CA THR A 26 18.08 -10.54 2.27
C THR A 26 17.30 -11.85 2.47
N PRO A 27 17.94 -12.97 2.89
CA PRO A 27 17.28 -14.27 3.00
C PRO A 27 16.07 -14.31 3.95
N ALA A 28 16.17 -13.65 5.10
CA ALA A 28 15.11 -13.67 6.11
C ALA A 28 13.81 -13.02 5.62
N SER A 29 13.90 -11.86 4.97
CA SER A 29 12.74 -11.18 4.38
C SER A 29 12.22 -11.90 3.15
N ARG A 30 13.09 -12.49 2.33
CA ARG A 30 12.65 -13.34 1.20
C ARG A 30 11.81 -14.52 1.67
N ALA A 31 12.18 -15.17 2.79
CA ALA A 31 11.40 -16.26 3.35
C ALA A 31 9.98 -15.81 3.75
N VAL A 32 9.84 -14.63 4.35
CA VAL A 32 8.53 -14.06 4.69
C VAL A 32 7.70 -13.77 3.43
N ILE A 33 8.32 -13.18 2.41
CA ILE A 33 7.67 -12.82 1.14
C ILE A 33 7.18 -14.07 0.41
N ASN A 34 8.04 -15.09 0.29
CA ASN A 34 7.66 -16.36 -0.31
C ASN A 34 6.52 -17.04 0.48
N GLY A 35 6.53 -16.94 1.82
CA GLY A 35 5.45 -17.47 2.66
C GLY A 35 4.09 -16.84 2.36
N ILE A 36 4.05 -15.54 2.04
CA ILE A 36 2.82 -14.84 1.62
C ILE A 36 2.44 -15.23 0.20
N ASP A 37 3.39 -15.23 -0.75
CA ASP A 37 3.13 -15.61 -2.14
C ASP A 37 2.57 -17.04 -2.24
N THR A 38 2.98 -17.93 -1.34
CA THR A 38 2.44 -19.28 -1.34
C THR A 38 0.95 -19.36 -0.99
N PHE A 39 0.42 -18.42 -0.20
CA PHE A 39 -1.02 -18.31 0.05
C PHE A 39 -1.78 -17.92 -1.23
N THR A 40 -1.17 -17.08 -2.07
CA THR A 40 -1.79 -16.68 -3.34
C THR A 40 -1.79 -17.80 -4.37
N MET A 41 -0.86 -18.75 -4.27
CA MET A 41 -0.79 -19.91 -5.17
C MET A 41 -2.05 -20.79 -5.08
N ASP A 42 -2.62 -20.96 -3.88
CA ASP A 42 -3.87 -21.71 -3.68
C ASP A 42 -5.03 -21.09 -4.49
N PHE A 43 -5.09 -19.75 -4.53
CA PHE A 43 -6.07 -19.02 -5.33
C PHE A 43 -5.86 -19.22 -6.84
N LEU A 44 -4.61 -19.24 -7.30
CA LEU A 44 -4.29 -19.47 -8.71
C LEU A 44 -4.72 -20.88 -9.17
N TYR A 45 -4.46 -21.91 -8.37
CA TYR A 45 -4.90 -23.28 -8.65
C TYR A 45 -6.42 -23.41 -8.60
N ALA A 46 -7.07 -22.78 -7.61
CA ALA A 46 -8.53 -22.76 -7.51
C ALA A 46 -9.20 -22.12 -8.74
N PHE A 47 -8.64 -21.01 -9.26
CA PHE A 47 -9.17 -20.35 -10.46
C PHE A 47 -8.89 -21.15 -11.74
N ARG A 48 -7.69 -21.73 -11.87
CA ARG A 48 -7.33 -22.56 -13.02
C ARG A 48 -8.21 -23.80 -13.12
N GLY A 49 -8.61 -24.36 -11.96
CA GLY A 49 -9.37 -25.59 -11.87
C GLY A 49 -8.54 -26.83 -12.23
N VAL A 50 -9.21 -27.97 -12.34
CA VAL A 50 -8.59 -29.26 -12.68
C VAL A 50 -8.19 -29.27 -14.16
N VAL A 51 -6.96 -29.70 -14.44
CA VAL A 51 -6.39 -29.86 -15.78
C VAL A 51 -6.29 -31.34 -16.08
N LYS A 52 -6.53 -31.76 -17.33
CA LYS A 52 -6.35 -33.16 -17.72
C LYS A 52 -4.85 -33.49 -17.81
N PRO A 53 -4.37 -34.54 -17.13
CA PRO A 53 -2.98 -34.99 -17.24
C PRO A 53 -2.73 -35.67 -18.60
N ASP A 54 -1.50 -36.13 -18.84
CA ASP A 54 -1.14 -36.92 -20.00
C ASP A 54 -2.12 -38.07 -20.25
N SER A 55 -2.56 -38.22 -21.49
CA SER A 55 -3.56 -39.22 -21.90
C SER A 55 -3.17 -40.68 -21.60
N ARG A 56 -1.87 -40.96 -21.42
CA ARG A 56 -1.31 -42.29 -21.11
C ARG A 56 -1.08 -42.51 -19.62
N LEU A 57 -1.20 -41.48 -18.78
CA LEU A 57 -1.06 -41.62 -17.33
C LEU A 57 -2.27 -42.35 -16.74
N ARG A 58 -2.01 -43.34 -15.89
CA ARG A 58 -3.02 -44.08 -15.15
C ARG A 58 -2.62 -44.21 -13.69
N VAL A 59 -3.60 -44.14 -12.79
CA VAL A 59 -3.40 -44.36 -11.36
C VAL A 59 -4.34 -45.45 -10.86
N ILE A 60 -3.81 -46.40 -10.10
CA ILE A 60 -4.54 -47.45 -9.42
C ILE A 60 -4.39 -47.23 -7.92
N GLY A 61 -5.47 -46.80 -7.28
CA GLY A 61 -5.50 -46.58 -5.85
C GLY A 61 -6.04 -47.81 -5.12
N ILE A 62 -5.35 -48.24 -4.07
CA ILE A 62 -5.86 -49.23 -3.12
C ILE A 62 -6.70 -48.49 -2.08
N THR A 63 -8.03 -48.55 -2.21
CA THR A 63 -8.98 -47.82 -1.35
C THR A 63 -9.40 -48.66 -0.14
N GLU A 64 -9.97 -48.04 0.90
CA GLU A 64 -10.56 -48.80 2.02
C GLU A 64 -11.64 -49.78 1.57
N ASN A 65 -12.40 -49.43 0.52
CA ASN A 65 -13.40 -50.33 -0.05
C ASN A 65 -12.72 -51.56 -0.68
N ASP A 66 -11.59 -51.40 -1.36
CA ASP A 66 -10.82 -52.53 -1.89
C ASP A 66 -10.31 -53.41 -0.74
N ILE A 67 -9.77 -52.80 0.33
CA ILE A 67 -9.29 -53.53 1.50
C ILE A 67 -10.42 -54.33 2.16
N GLN A 68 -11.60 -53.72 2.31
CA GLN A 68 -12.76 -54.38 2.89
C GLN A 68 -13.26 -55.52 2.00
N LEU A 69 -13.38 -55.28 0.69
CA LEU A 69 -13.83 -56.27 -0.28
C LEU A 69 -12.91 -57.49 -0.31
N PHE A 70 -11.59 -57.28 -0.38
CA PHE A 70 -10.60 -58.38 -0.36
C PHE A 70 -10.66 -59.18 0.94
N ARG A 71 -10.88 -58.53 2.07
CA ARG A 71 -11.02 -59.19 3.37
C ARG A 71 -12.31 -60.01 3.47
N GLU A 72 -13.44 -59.44 3.10
CA GLU A 72 -14.76 -60.04 3.31
C GLU A 72 -15.08 -61.13 2.28
N GLU A 73 -14.79 -60.90 1.00
CA GLU A 73 -15.15 -61.82 -0.09
C GLU A 73 -14.07 -62.88 -0.35
N LEU A 74 -12.80 -62.50 -0.26
CA LEU A 74 -11.67 -63.37 -0.61
C LEU A 74 -10.90 -63.89 0.62
N GLY A 75 -11.16 -63.37 1.82
CA GLY A 75 -10.41 -63.72 3.02
C GLY A 75 -8.96 -63.27 3.00
N VAL A 76 -8.62 -62.27 2.16
CA VAL A 76 -7.25 -61.78 1.97
C VAL A 76 -6.97 -60.65 2.97
N PRO A 77 -5.89 -60.72 3.75
CA PRO A 77 -5.55 -59.69 4.74
C PRO A 77 -4.97 -58.43 4.07
N TYR A 78 -4.86 -57.35 4.86
CA TYR A 78 -4.14 -56.12 4.48
C TYR A 78 -3.01 -55.85 5.49
N PRO A 79 -1.79 -55.50 5.07
CA PRO A 79 -1.30 -55.31 3.70
C PRO A 79 -1.49 -56.53 2.80
N LEU A 80 -1.73 -56.30 1.51
CA LEU A 80 -2.00 -57.37 0.55
C LEU A 80 -0.76 -58.27 0.42
N PRO A 81 -0.94 -59.60 0.31
CA PRO A 81 0.16 -60.52 0.07
C PRO A 81 0.85 -60.23 -1.29
N ARG A 82 2.15 -60.53 -1.41
CA ARG A 82 2.98 -60.08 -2.56
C ARG A 82 2.65 -60.81 -3.85
N ASP A 83 2.04 -61.97 -3.79
CA ASP A 83 1.53 -62.70 -4.95
C ASP A 83 0.43 -61.90 -5.70
N TRP A 84 -0.45 -61.19 -4.99
CA TRP A 84 -1.47 -60.30 -5.56
C TRP A 84 -0.85 -59.09 -6.26
N HIS A 85 0.23 -58.54 -5.67
CA HIS A 85 1.02 -57.51 -6.32
C HIS A 85 1.69 -58.04 -7.60
N GLY A 86 2.22 -59.26 -7.57
CA GLY A 86 2.77 -59.93 -8.76
C GLY A 86 1.72 -60.15 -9.84
N GLU A 87 0.52 -60.61 -9.48
CA GLU A 87 -0.57 -60.80 -10.44
C GLU A 87 -1.06 -59.48 -11.05
N LEU A 88 -1.14 -58.42 -10.24
CA LEU A 88 -1.43 -57.07 -10.73
C LEU A 88 -0.41 -56.63 -11.80
N VAL A 89 0.88 -56.86 -11.53
CA VAL A 89 1.96 -56.55 -12.48
C VAL A 89 1.80 -57.35 -13.78
N ARG A 90 1.51 -58.65 -13.71
CA ARG A 90 1.31 -59.50 -14.89
C ARG A 90 0.15 -59.01 -15.75
N ARG A 91 -1.01 -58.75 -15.13
CA ARG A 91 -2.21 -58.28 -15.84
C ARG A 91 -1.99 -56.97 -16.56
N LEU A 92 -1.32 -56.01 -15.91
CA LEU A 92 -1.01 -54.73 -16.51
C LEU A 92 0.01 -54.85 -17.65
N ALA A 93 1.03 -55.70 -17.49
CA ALA A 93 2.01 -55.97 -18.54
C ALA A 93 1.35 -56.64 -19.76
N ASP A 94 0.48 -57.64 -19.55
CA ASP A 94 -0.28 -58.27 -20.64
C ASP A 94 -1.27 -57.34 -21.31
N SER A 95 -1.76 -56.34 -20.57
CA SER A 95 -2.62 -55.27 -21.09
C SER A 95 -1.84 -54.18 -21.86
N GLY A 96 -0.53 -54.32 -22.00
CA GLY A 96 0.32 -53.42 -22.77
C GLY A 96 0.78 -52.16 -22.02
N ALA A 97 0.78 -52.15 -20.68
CA ALA A 97 1.43 -51.09 -19.91
C ALA A 97 2.93 -51.01 -20.25
N ARG A 98 3.50 -49.81 -20.27
CA ARG A 98 4.93 -49.58 -20.57
C ARG A 98 5.78 -49.40 -19.32
N ILE A 99 5.18 -48.78 -18.30
CA ILE A 99 5.82 -48.50 -17.02
C ILE A 99 4.80 -48.78 -15.91
N ILE A 100 5.20 -49.56 -14.91
CA ILE A 100 4.44 -49.79 -13.69
C ILE A 100 5.27 -49.24 -12.51
N VAL A 101 4.74 -48.24 -11.82
CA VAL A 101 5.35 -47.65 -10.64
C VAL A 101 4.58 -48.10 -9.41
N MET A 102 5.25 -48.77 -8.49
CA MET A 102 4.67 -49.26 -7.26
C MET A 102 5.11 -48.39 -6.08
N ASP A 103 4.20 -47.55 -5.61
CA ASP A 103 4.33 -46.73 -4.41
C ASP A 103 3.98 -47.51 -3.15
N ILE A 104 4.68 -48.64 -2.98
CA ILE A 104 4.53 -49.58 -1.87
C ILE A 104 5.92 -50.09 -1.53
N LEU A 105 6.33 -49.95 -0.27
CA LEU A 105 7.65 -50.35 0.21
C LEU A 105 7.64 -51.83 0.62
N PHE A 106 8.17 -52.71 -0.22
CA PHE A 106 8.29 -54.15 0.04
C PHE A 106 9.53 -54.52 0.86
N ALA A 107 9.78 -53.80 1.96
CA ALA A 107 10.95 -54.01 2.82
C ALA A 107 10.80 -55.26 3.70
N GLY A 108 11.90 -55.98 3.92
CA GLY A 108 11.92 -57.23 4.70
C GLY A 108 11.24 -58.40 3.99
N GLU A 109 11.30 -59.59 4.60
CA GLU A 109 10.53 -60.76 4.14
C GLU A 109 9.02 -60.47 4.17
N ASP A 110 8.26 -61.14 3.31
CA ASP A 110 6.81 -61.00 3.34
C ASP A 110 6.23 -61.35 4.72
N SER A 111 5.19 -60.61 5.12
CA SER A 111 4.56 -60.78 6.43
C SER A 111 3.76 -62.07 6.56
N TRP A 112 3.45 -62.73 5.44
CA TRP A 112 2.59 -63.90 5.36
C TRP A 112 3.37 -65.16 4.92
N ASP A 113 4.07 -65.10 3.78
CA ASP A 113 4.84 -66.24 3.24
C ASP A 113 6.01 -65.77 2.36
N ALA A 114 7.23 -66.20 2.70
CA ALA A 114 8.46 -65.85 1.97
C ALA A 114 8.45 -66.31 0.49
N THR A 115 7.66 -67.32 0.13
CA THR A 115 7.52 -67.77 -1.27
C THR A 115 6.76 -66.76 -2.14
N GLU A 116 6.01 -65.84 -1.54
CA GLU A 116 5.32 -64.77 -2.28
C GLU A 116 6.29 -63.70 -2.80
N ASP A 117 7.47 -63.57 -2.20
CA ASP A 117 8.55 -62.73 -2.74
C ASP A 117 9.03 -63.23 -4.10
N GLU A 118 9.06 -64.55 -4.28
CA GLU A 118 9.38 -65.17 -5.56
C GLU A 118 8.31 -64.87 -6.61
N ALA A 119 7.03 -64.87 -6.21
CA ALA A 119 5.92 -64.56 -7.12
C ALA A 119 6.01 -63.13 -7.67
N LEU A 120 6.33 -62.14 -6.81
CA LEU A 120 6.53 -60.76 -7.25
C LEU A 120 7.81 -60.59 -8.08
N ARG A 121 8.92 -61.25 -7.69
CA ARG A 121 10.16 -61.30 -8.49
C ARG A 121 9.89 -61.80 -9.91
N ASP A 122 9.18 -62.93 -10.02
CA ASP A 122 8.89 -63.57 -11.31
C ASP A 122 7.93 -62.72 -12.16
N ALA A 123 6.99 -62.03 -11.52
CA ALA A 123 6.11 -61.07 -12.20
C ALA A 123 6.87 -59.86 -12.78
N ILE A 124 7.89 -59.34 -12.08
CA ILE A 124 8.75 -58.26 -12.58
C ILE A 124 9.54 -58.73 -13.81
N LEU A 125 10.13 -59.93 -13.75
CA LEU A 125 10.82 -60.53 -14.88
C LEU A 125 9.88 -60.76 -16.08
N TYR A 126 8.66 -61.21 -15.82
CA TYR A 126 7.63 -61.37 -16.83
C TYR A 126 7.26 -60.03 -17.47
N ALA A 127 7.01 -58.98 -16.69
CA ALA A 127 6.70 -57.66 -17.19
C ALA A 127 7.80 -57.12 -18.12
N ARG A 128 9.07 -57.30 -17.75
CA ARG A 128 10.21 -56.94 -18.60
C ARG A 128 10.20 -57.68 -19.94
N SER A 129 9.82 -58.96 -19.95
CA SER A 129 9.67 -59.74 -21.20
C SER A 129 8.57 -59.21 -22.13
N LYS A 130 7.62 -58.44 -21.58
CA LYS A 130 6.53 -57.77 -22.30
C LYS A 130 6.85 -56.30 -22.65
N HIS A 131 8.11 -55.88 -22.49
CA HIS A 131 8.53 -54.48 -22.65
C HIS A 131 7.85 -53.51 -21.66
N CYS A 132 7.50 -54.00 -20.48
CA CYS A 132 6.98 -53.22 -19.36
C CYS A 132 8.01 -53.16 -18.23
N GLU A 133 8.53 -51.97 -17.93
CA GLU A 133 9.45 -51.80 -16.79
C GLU A 133 8.70 -51.58 -15.48
N VAL A 134 9.24 -52.11 -14.39
CA VAL A 134 8.65 -51.98 -13.05
C VAL A 134 9.59 -51.17 -12.15
N VAL A 135 9.05 -50.09 -11.57
CA VAL A 135 9.73 -49.24 -10.59
C VAL A 135 9.17 -49.54 -9.20
N LEU A 136 10.01 -50.00 -8.29
CA LEU A 136 9.63 -50.26 -6.90
C LEU A 136 10.02 -49.10 -5.98
N ALA A 137 9.24 -48.90 -4.93
CA ALA A 137 9.58 -47.94 -3.88
C ALA A 137 10.85 -48.35 -3.12
N SER A 138 11.65 -47.36 -2.80
CA SER A 138 12.76 -47.41 -1.86
C SER A 138 12.71 -46.17 -0.99
N ALA A 139 13.36 -46.21 0.18
CA ALA A 139 13.35 -45.09 1.11
C ALA A 139 14.73 -44.82 1.69
N ILE A 140 15.01 -43.59 2.08
CA ILE A 140 16.16 -43.25 2.92
C ILE A 140 15.66 -42.93 4.32
N GLU A 141 15.93 -43.81 5.28
CA GLU A 141 15.62 -43.56 6.68
C GLU A 141 16.77 -42.84 7.37
N THR A 142 16.47 -41.81 8.15
CA THR A 142 17.47 -41.08 8.92
C THR A 142 17.25 -41.35 10.40
N MET A 143 18.14 -42.12 11.02
CA MET A 143 18.11 -42.39 12.46
C MET A 143 19.01 -41.39 13.19
N VAL A 144 18.42 -40.66 14.14
CA VAL A 144 19.18 -39.78 15.02
C VAL A 144 19.91 -40.63 16.05
N VAL A 145 21.24 -40.56 16.05
CA VAL A 145 22.11 -41.28 16.99
C VAL A 145 22.89 -40.27 17.85
N PRO A 146 23.32 -40.64 19.07
CA PRO A 146 24.20 -39.77 19.85
C PRO A 146 25.46 -39.42 19.05
N GLY A 147 25.62 -38.15 18.67
CA GLY A 147 26.72 -37.67 17.82
C GLY A 147 26.37 -37.34 16.36
N GLY A 148 25.12 -37.52 15.91
CA GLY A 148 24.69 -37.09 14.58
C GLY A 148 23.45 -37.83 14.05
N SER A 149 23.43 -38.06 12.75
CA SER A 149 22.35 -38.81 12.07
C SER A 149 22.95 -39.82 11.09
N VAL A 150 22.48 -41.06 11.16
CA VAL A 150 22.83 -42.12 10.20
C VAL A 150 21.72 -42.24 9.18
N ARG A 151 22.08 -42.20 7.90
CA ARG A 151 21.14 -42.40 6.79
C ARG A 151 21.27 -43.85 6.30
N THR A 152 20.17 -44.58 6.26
CA THR A 152 20.11 -45.97 5.81
C THR A 152 19.16 -46.08 4.62
N LYS A 153 19.61 -46.72 3.55
CA LYS A 153 18.78 -47.03 2.38
C LYS A 153 17.95 -48.28 2.69
N VAL A 154 16.64 -48.15 2.57
CA VAL A 154 15.67 -49.23 2.67
C VAL A 154 15.26 -49.64 1.26
N THR A 155 15.50 -50.89 0.91
CA THR A 155 15.18 -51.49 -0.38
C THR A 155 14.16 -52.62 -0.22
N PRO A 156 13.53 -53.07 -1.31
CA PRO A 156 12.75 -54.29 -1.31
C PRO A 156 13.52 -55.51 -0.81
N ALA A 157 12.80 -56.57 -0.46
CA ALA A 157 13.36 -57.84 0.00
C ALA A 157 14.47 -58.38 -0.94
N PRO A 158 15.51 -59.04 -0.41
CA PRO A 158 16.61 -59.56 -1.23
C PRO A 158 16.16 -60.44 -2.40
N VAL A 159 15.12 -61.26 -2.20
CA VAL A 159 14.55 -62.14 -3.24
C VAL A 159 13.95 -61.33 -4.40
N ILE A 160 13.21 -60.26 -4.10
CA ILE A 160 12.65 -59.34 -5.12
C ILE A 160 13.78 -58.63 -5.87
N MET A 161 14.85 -58.27 -5.16
CA MET A 161 16.01 -57.59 -5.72
C MET A 161 16.78 -58.45 -6.74
N GLU A 162 16.63 -59.79 -6.73
CA GLU A 162 17.19 -60.68 -7.75
C GLU A 162 16.67 -60.37 -9.16
N ALA A 163 15.45 -59.83 -9.28
CA ALA A 163 14.89 -59.38 -10.57
C ALA A 163 15.55 -58.10 -11.11
N GLN A 164 16.41 -57.46 -10.31
CA GLN A 164 17.03 -56.16 -10.58
C GLN A 164 15.98 -55.11 -10.97
N PRO A 165 14.96 -54.85 -10.12
CA PRO A 165 13.97 -53.82 -10.40
C PRO A 165 14.63 -52.43 -10.36
N LEU A 166 14.05 -51.49 -11.10
CA LEU A 166 14.42 -50.08 -10.95
C LEU A 166 13.86 -49.57 -9.63
N LEU A 167 14.65 -48.82 -8.87
CA LEU A 167 14.26 -48.28 -7.57
C LEU A 167 14.03 -46.77 -7.66
N GLY A 168 12.94 -46.30 -7.06
CA GLY A 168 12.66 -44.87 -6.89
C GLY A 168 12.41 -44.54 -5.43
N LEU A 169 12.84 -43.36 -4.98
CA LEU A 169 12.58 -42.87 -3.62
C LEU A 169 11.10 -42.50 -3.46
N SER A 170 10.43 -43.08 -2.47
CA SER A 170 9.06 -42.72 -2.06
C SER A 170 9.03 -41.65 -0.96
N ASN A 171 10.14 -41.47 -0.25
CA ASN A 171 10.29 -40.53 0.86
C ASN A 171 11.29 -39.40 0.56
N THR A 172 11.14 -38.75 -0.59
CA THR A 172 11.90 -37.55 -0.94
C THR A 172 11.78 -36.48 0.15
N THR A 173 12.92 -36.07 0.69
CA THR A 173 13.06 -35.30 1.93
C THR A 173 12.72 -33.81 1.75
N GLN A 174 11.46 -33.42 1.92
CA GLN A 174 10.93 -32.13 2.44
C GLN A 174 9.41 -32.09 2.19
N LYS A 175 8.66 -33.04 2.77
CA LYS A 175 7.19 -33.07 2.70
C LYS A 175 6.54 -32.01 3.61
N LEU A 176 6.97 -30.74 3.47
CA LEU A 176 6.35 -29.54 4.06
C LEU A 176 5.32 -28.94 3.09
N GLY A 177 4.37 -29.77 2.66
CA GLY A 177 3.32 -29.39 1.70
C GLY A 177 3.85 -29.02 0.32
N TYR A 178 2.97 -28.98 -0.67
CA TYR A 178 3.13 -28.44 -2.03
C TYR A 178 3.82 -27.06 -2.20
N ARG A 179 4.27 -26.46 -1.10
CA ARG A 179 4.97 -25.19 -0.97
C ARG A 179 6.50 -25.35 -1.12
N ALA A 180 7.01 -26.57 -1.05
CA ALA A 180 8.41 -26.92 -1.29
C ALA A 180 8.58 -27.58 -2.66
N ASP A 181 9.78 -27.49 -3.21
CA ASP A 181 10.13 -28.16 -4.47
C ASP A 181 10.27 -29.68 -4.21
N GLU A 182 9.74 -30.50 -5.11
CA GLU A 182 9.90 -31.96 -5.08
C GLU A 182 11.38 -32.30 -5.36
N THR A 183 12.00 -33.06 -4.44
CA THR A 183 13.39 -33.50 -4.62
C THR A 183 13.46 -34.51 -5.76
N ALA A 184 14.22 -34.18 -6.81
CA ALA A 184 14.35 -35.02 -7.98
C ALA A 184 15.24 -36.25 -7.71
N TRP A 185 16.29 -36.08 -6.90
CA TRP A 185 17.14 -37.16 -6.41
C TRP A 185 17.82 -36.81 -5.09
N ASP A 186 18.15 -37.84 -4.32
CA ASP A 186 18.95 -37.75 -3.10
C ASP A 186 20.19 -38.64 -3.24
N SER A 187 21.19 -38.41 -2.40
CA SER A 187 22.45 -39.17 -2.40
C SER A 187 22.80 -39.63 -0.99
N MET A 188 23.33 -40.85 -0.87
CA MET A 188 23.89 -41.35 0.39
C MET A 188 25.15 -40.54 0.78
N GLN A 189 25.56 -40.61 2.05
CA GLN A 189 26.62 -39.75 2.63
C GLN A 189 27.96 -39.77 1.87
N ASP A 190 28.27 -40.85 1.15
CA ASP A 190 29.51 -40.99 0.37
C ASP A 190 29.42 -40.45 -1.07
N GLY A 191 28.24 -39.99 -1.51
CA GLY A 191 28.03 -39.38 -2.83
C GLY A 191 28.13 -40.34 -4.04
N GLU A 192 28.45 -41.62 -3.82
CA GLU A 192 28.65 -42.61 -4.89
C GLU A 192 27.34 -43.13 -5.51
N GLU A 193 26.22 -43.11 -4.76
CA GLU A 193 24.92 -43.59 -5.26
C GLU A 193 23.86 -42.47 -5.26
N VAL A 194 23.35 -42.16 -6.45
CA VAL A 194 22.22 -41.24 -6.68
C VAL A 194 20.94 -42.04 -6.79
N LEU A 195 19.95 -41.68 -5.97
CA LEU A 195 18.64 -42.30 -5.95
C LEU A 195 17.60 -41.27 -6.40
N TYR A 196 17.00 -41.50 -7.56
CA TYR A 196 15.95 -40.65 -8.11
C TYR A 196 14.62 -40.86 -7.35
N SER A 197 13.78 -39.84 -7.31
CA SER A 197 12.38 -40.01 -6.89
C SER A 197 11.66 -40.99 -7.81
N GLN A 198 10.59 -41.63 -7.35
CA GLN A 198 9.82 -42.55 -8.19
C GLN A 198 9.32 -41.90 -9.49
N ALA A 199 8.88 -40.64 -9.42
CA ALA A 199 8.48 -39.87 -10.59
C ALA A 199 9.63 -39.65 -11.59
N VAL A 200 10.83 -39.32 -11.09
CA VAL A 200 12.01 -39.10 -11.95
C VAL A 200 12.53 -40.42 -12.51
N GLN A 201 12.49 -41.51 -11.74
CA GLN A 201 12.87 -42.84 -12.21
C GLN A 201 11.93 -43.32 -13.33
N ALA A 202 10.62 -43.09 -13.19
CA ALA A 202 9.66 -43.35 -14.26
C ALA A 202 9.90 -42.45 -15.47
N PHE A 203 10.22 -41.17 -15.26
CA PHE A 203 10.54 -40.22 -16.34
C PHE A 203 11.81 -40.61 -17.11
N ARG A 204 12.81 -41.19 -16.43
CA ARG A 204 14.00 -41.75 -17.08
C ARG A 204 13.63 -42.84 -18.06
N ILE A 205 12.82 -43.81 -17.63
CA ILE A 205 12.35 -44.90 -18.49
C ILE A 205 11.54 -44.33 -19.66
N TYR A 206 10.67 -43.36 -19.40
CA TYR A 206 9.94 -42.65 -20.44
C TYR A 206 10.88 -42.05 -21.50
N CYS A 207 11.95 -41.37 -21.09
CA CYS A 207 12.92 -40.79 -22.02
C CYS A 207 13.66 -41.87 -22.82
N GLU A 208 14.12 -42.93 -22.17
CA GLU A 208 14.78 -44.07 -22.83
C GLU A 208 13.86 -44.72 -23.88
N GLN A 209 12.57 -44.83 -23.57
CA GLN A 209 11.54 -45.43 -24.41
C GLN A 209 11.04 -44.53 -25.56
N GLU A 210 11.14 -43.21 -25.41
CA GLU A 210 10.74 -42.21 -26.43
C GLU A 210 11.95 -41.66 -27.22
N GLY A 211 13.18 -42.09 -26.89
CA GLY A 211 14.41 -41.65 -27.56
C GLY A 211 14.90 -40.26 -27.15
N GLY A 212 14.52 -39.78 -25.96
CA GLY A 212 14.95 -38.49 -25.40
C GLY A 212 16.23 -38.58 -24.56
N GLU A 213 16.97 -37.47 -24.48
CA GLU A 213 18.15 -37.35 -23.60
C GLU A 213 17.71 -37.02 -22.17
N PHE A 214 17.61 -38.03 -21.31
CA PHE A 214 17.17 -37.91 -19.92
C PHE A 214 17.93 -36.83 -19.14
N GLU A 215 19.27 -36.85 -19.16
CA GLU A 215 20.09 -35.90 -18.40
C GLU A 215 19.86 -34.45 -18.85
N ALA A 216 19.78 -34.20 -20.16
CA ALA A 216 19.52 -32.86 -20.68
C ALA A 216 18.11 -32.36 -20.32
N LEU A 217 17.10 -33.24 -20.32
CA LEU A 217 15.74 -32.89 -19.92
C LEU A 217 15.63 -32.66 -18.41
N LEU A 218 16.31 -33.48 -17.60
CA LEU A 218 16.33 -33.36 -16.15
C LEU A 218 17.08 -32.09 -15.70
N ASP A 219 18.23 -31.78 -16.30
CA ASP A 219 18.98 -30.55 -16.02
C ASP A 219 18.16 -29.30 -16.32
N ASN A 220 17.38 -29.32 -17.41
CA ASN A 220 16.45 -28.24 -17.74
C ASN A 220 15.29 -28.13 -16.75
N ALA A 221 14.85 -29.25 -16.19
CA ALA A 221 13.71 -29.33 -15.27
C ALA A 221 14.07 -28.93 -13.83
N VAL A 222 15.28 -29.30 -13.39
CA VAL A 222 15.67 -29.32 -11.98
C VAL A 222 16.83 -28.34 -11.70
N GLY A 223 17.59 -27.95 -12.73
CA GLY A 223 18.70 -27.01 -12.60
C GLY A 223 19.71 -27.42 -11.51
N GLN A 224 20.24 -26.44 -10.79
CA GLN A 224 21.24 -26.66 -9.73
C GLN A 224 20.62 -27.07 -8.38
N THR A 225 19.30 -26.96 -8.22
CA THR A 225 18.62 -27.14 -6.92
C THR A 225 18.32 -28.60 -6.60
N ARG A 226 18.46 -29.51 -7.56
CA ARG A 226 18.08 -30.94 -7.42
C ARG A 226 16.61 -31.15 -7.05
N SER A 227 15.78 -30.12 -7.25
CA SER A 227 14.36 -30.11 -6.97
C SER A 227 13.55 -29.36 -8.05
N PHE A 228 12.28 -29.70 -8.24
CA PHE A 228 11.36 -29.02 -9.16
C PHE A 228 9.97 -28.85 -8.55
N ARG A 229 9.22 -27.82 -8.97
CA ARG A 229 7.84 -27.63 -8.48
C ARG A 229 6.85 -28.45 -9.29
N ILE A 230 6.07 -29.27 -8.60
CA ILE A 230 4.98 -30.04 -9.18
C ILE A 230 3.87 -29.09 -9.64
N ASN A 231 3.48 -29.23 -10.89
CA ASN A 231 2.32 -28.55 -11.44
C ASN A 231 1.10 -29.46 -11.34
N TYR A 232 0.47 -29.48 -10.16
CA TYR A 232 -0.62 -30.40 -9.85
C TYR A 232 -1.77 -30.29 -10.84
N SER A 233 -2.13 -31.37 -11.52
CA SER A 233 -3.28 -31.36 -12.45
C SER A 233 -4.63 -31.33 -11.72
N GLY A 234 -4.66 -31.65 -10.42
CA GLY A 234 -5.88 -31.75 -9.60
C GLY A 234 -5.94 -33.10 -8.88
N PRO A 235 -6.95 -33.34 -8.05
CA PRO A 235 -7.19 -34.67 -7.52
C PRO A 235 -7.50 -35.61 -8.70
N LEU A 236 -6.75 -36.71 -8.78
CA LEU A 236 -6.97 -37.77 -9.76
C LEU A 236 -8.14 -38.65 -9.27
N GLU A 237 -9.30 -38.02 -9.12
CA GLU A 237 -10.55 -38.70 -8.74
C GLU A 237 -10.79 -39.91 -9.65
N PRO A 238 -11.53 -40.93 -9.19
CA PRO A 238 -11.89 -42.10 -9.97
C PRO A 238 -12.85 -41.75 -11.13
N ASP A 239 -12.39 -40.94 -12.08
CA ASP A 239 -12.89 -40.88 -13.44
C ASP A 239 -12.33 -42.09 -14.21
N ALA A 240 -13.22 -42.78 -14.93
CA ALA A 240 -12.98 -44.04 -15.61
C ALA A 240 -11.83 -44.00 -16.64
N GLN A 241 -11.31 -42.82 -16.99
CA GLN A 241 -10.15 -42.68 -17.88
C GLN A 241 -8.80 -42.74 -17.15
N VAL A 242 -8.60 -41.96 -16.08
CA VAL A 242 -7.26 -41.78 -15.49
C VAL A 242 -7.06 -42.64 -14.24
N SER A 243 -8.11 -42.86 -13.45
CA SER A 243 -7.99 -43.40 -12.10
C SER A 243 -8.89 -44.63 -11.93
N ALA A 244 -8.36 -45.65 -11.28
CA ALA A 244 -9.02 -46.94 -11.08
C ALA A 244 -8.83 -47.40 -9.63
N SER A 245 -9.81 -48.15 -9.10
CA SER A 245 -9.62 -48.92 -7.86
C SER A 245 -8.89 -50.22 -8.17
N LEU A 246 -8.23 -50.80 -7.17
CA LEU A 246 -7.56 -52.09 -7.32
C LEU A 246 -8.54 -53.19 -7.77
N SER A 247 -9.72 -53.25 -7.16
CA SER A 247 -10.80 -54.21 -7.49
C SER A 247 -11.17 -54.21 -8.97
N SER A 248 -11.08 -53.06 -9.65
CA SER A 248 -11.44 -52.98 -11.08
C SER A 248 -10.50 -53.76 -12.00
N ILE A 249 -9.27 -54.07 -11.56
CA ILE A 249 -8.31 -54.90 -12.31
C ILE A 249 -8.56 -56.38 -12.10
N PHE A 250 -9.00 -56.74 -10.90
CA PHE A 250 -9.25 -58.12 -10.50
C PHE A 250 -10.64 -58.63 -10.87
N SER A 251 -11.57 -57.71 -11.18
CA SER A 251 -12.94 -57.95 -11.64
C SER A 251 -13.87 -58.69 -10.68
N ASN A 252 -15.18 -58.70 -10.97
CA ASN A 252 -16.20 -59.40 -10.18
C ASN A 252 -16.12 -60.93 -10.33
N GLU A 253 -15.66 -61.45 -11.47
CA GLU A 253 -15.60 -62.90 -11.71
C GLU A 253 -14.57 -63.61 -10.84
N LEU A 254 -13.50 -62.91 -10.44
CA LEU A 254 -12.51 -63.45 -9.50
C LEU A 254 -13.09 -63.60 -8.08
N PHE A 255 -14.07 -62.77 -7.72
CA PHE A 255 -14.87 -62.91 -6.49
C PHE A 255 -15.95 -64.00 -6.62
N GLU A 256 -16.41 -64.35 -7.84
CA GLU A 256 -17.43 -65.38 -8.08
C GLU A 256 -16.84 -66.80 -8.32
N HIS A 257 -15.69 -66.93 -8.98
CA HIS A 257 -15.13 -68.22 -9.44
C HIS A 257 -13.77 -68.60 -8.84
N ARG A 258 -13.11 -67.72 -8.05
CA ARG A 258 -11.86 -67.97 -7.30
C ARG A 258 -10.64 -68.45 -8.12
N ASP A 259 -10.69 -68.47 -9.45
CA ASP A 259 -9.49 -68.69 -10.26
C ASP A 259 -8.80 -67.35 -10.51
N ARG A 260 -7.53 -67.26 -10.10
CA ARG A 260 -6.73 -66.03 -10.23
C ARG A 260 -6.08 -65.89 -11.61
N ASN A 261 -5.97 -66.99 -12.35
CA ASN A 261 -5.12 -67.07 -13.55
C ASN A 261 -5.91 -66.97 -14.87
N ASP A 262 -7.23 -67.12 -14.84
CA ASP A 262 -8.07 -67.07 -16.04
C ASP A 262 -8.90 -65.78 -16.06
N LEU A 263 -8.65 -64.93 -17.06
CA LEU A 263 -9.39 -63.71 -17.33
C LEU A 263 -10.27 -63.96 -18.55
N ALA A 264 -11.58 -63.69 -18.44
CA ALA A 264 -12.47 -63.75 -19.58
C ALA A 264 -11.99 -62.79 -20.70
N GLU A 265 -12.24 -63.20 -21.96
CA GLU A 265 -11.69 -62.52 -23.14
C GLU A 265 -12.16 -61.06 -23.25
N ASP A 266 -13.38 -60.76 -22.80
CA ASP A 266 -13.95 -59.42 -22.75
C ASP A 266 -13.30 -58.53 -21.67
N GLU A 267 -12.96 -59.11 -20.52
CA GLU A 267 -12.23 -58.41 -19.44
C GLU A 267 -10.80 -58.10 -19.85
N ARG A 268 -10.12 -59.06 -20.49
CA ARG A 268 -8.81 -58.84 -21.08
C ARG A 268 -8.85 -57.71 -22.12
N ALA A 269 -9.81 -57.75 -23.03
CA ALA A 269 -10.00 -56.69 -24.02
C ALA A 269 -10.36 -55.32 -23.39
N ARG A 270 -11.00 -55.30 -22.22
CA ARG A 270 -11.27 -54.08 -21.44
C ARG A 270 -9.98 -53.50 -20.85
N LEU A 271 -9.15 -54.33 -20.24
CA LEU A 271 -7.88 -53.90 -19.66
C LEU A 271 -6.90 -53.46 -20.75
N GLU A 272 -6.77 -54.21 -21.85
CA GLU A 272 -5.95 -53.82 -23.01
C GLU A 272 -6.35 -52.45 -23.54
N ARG A 273 -7.66 -52.19 -23.75
CA ARG A 273 -8.15 -50.87 -24.18
C ARG A 273 -7.77 -49.72 -23.24
N ARG A 274 -7.62 -49.99 -21.94
CA ARG A 274 -7.38 -48.96 -20.92
C ARG A 274 -5.88 -48.72 -20.67
N TYR A 275 -5.08 -49.77 -20.70
CA TYR A 275 -3.69 -49.77 -20.25
C TYR A 275 -2.65 -49.90 -21.38
N THR A 276 -3.07 -50.13 -22.63
CA THR A 276 -2.14 -50.15 -23.77
C THR A 276 -1.36 -48.83 -23.86
N GLY A 277 -0.03 -48.93 -23.85
CA GLY A 277 0.87 -47.79 -23.94
C GLY A 277 0.90 -46.90 -22.68
N SER A 278 0.27 -47.31 -21.58
CA SER A 278 0.09 -46.48 -20.40
C SER A 278 1.26 -46.51 -19.41
N TYR A 279 1.31 -45.47 -18.57
CA TYR A 279 2.20 -45.36 -17.42
C TYR A 279 1.36 -45.45 -16.16
N VAL A 280 1.52 -46.53 -15.40
CA VAL A 280 0.60 -46.91 -14.32
C VAL A 280 1.27 -46.70 -12.97
N PHE A 281 0.69 -45.84 -12.14
CA PHE A 281 1.11 -45.63 -10.75
C PHE A 281 0.15 -46.39 -9.82
N ILE A 282 0.70 -47.20 -8.92
CA ILE A 282 -0.05 -48.05 -8.00
C ILE A 282 0.35 -47.69 -6.59
N GLY A 283 -0.60 -47.43 -5.70
CA GLY A 283 -0.30 -47.12 -4.31
C GLY A 283 -1.53 -47.03 -3.44
N SER A 284 -1.32 -46.85 -2.14
CA SER A 284 -2.42 -46.76 -1.19
C SER A 284 -3.16 -45.44 -1.31
N ARG A 285 -4.49 -45.53 -1.27
CA ARG A 285 -5.40 -44.41 -1.00
C ARG A 285 -6.20 -44.64 0.28
N ALA A 286 -5.71 -45.53 1.15
CA ALA A 286 -6.30 -45.80 2.44
C ALA A 286 -5.77 -44.81 3.48
N LYS A 287 -6.67 -44.12 4.17
CA LYS A 287 -6.35 -43.18 5.26
C LYS A 287 -5.54 -43.81 6.38
N ALA A 288 -5.72 -45.12 6.61
CA ALA A 288 -4.99 -45.86 7.63
C ALA A 288 -3.47 -45.84 7.42
N ASP A 289 -3.01 -45.73 6.17
CA ASP A 289 -1.58 -45.76 5.83
C ASP A 289 -0.91 -44.39 5.99
N ASN A 290 -1.69 -43.34 6.27
CA ASN A 290 -1.23 -41.96 6.48
C ASN A 290 -0.34 -41.40 5.35
N ASP A 291 -0.45 -41.94 4.14
CA ASP A 291 0.30 -41.50 2.96
C ASP A 291 -0.47 -40.42 2.18
N TYR A 292 -0.61 -39.25 2.79
CA TYR A 292 -1.29 -38.11 2.20
C TYR A 292 -0.55 -36.80 2.44
N PHE A 293 -0.62 -35.91 1.44
CA PHE A 293 0.08 -34.63 1.39
C PHE A 293 -0.90 -33.48 1.21
N GLN A 294 -0.58 -32.35 1.83
CA GLN A 294 -1.28 -31.11 1.53
C GLN A 294 -0.89 -30.65 0.13
N THR A 295 -1.88 -30.26 -0.68
CA THR A 295 -1.73 -29.74 -2.05
C THR A 295 -2.65 -28.52 -2.27
N PRO A 296 -2.50 -27.78 -3.39
CA PRO A 296 -3.38 -26.65 -3.70
C PRO A 296 -4.85 -27.04 -3.86
N TYR A 297 -5.15 -28.33 -4.09
CA TYR A 297 -6.50 -28.87 -4.19
C TYR A 297 -6.97 -29.54 -2.89
N GLY A 298 -6.26 -29.33 -1.79
CA GLY A 298 -6.50 -30.00 -0.51
C GLY A 298 -5.61 -31.23 -0.33
N THR A 299 -6.07 -32.21 0.43
CA THR A 299 -5.29 -33.41 0.72
C THR A 299 -5.31 -34.38 -0.48
N MET A 300 -4.14 -34.76 -0.99
CA MET A 300 -3.97 -35.80 -2.02
C MET A 300 -3.13 -36.96 -1.48
N TYR A 301 -3.34 -38.17 -1.99
CA TYR A 301 -2.55 -39.34 -1.62
C TYR A 301 -1.15 -39.31 -2.24
N GLY A 302 -0.19 -40.05 -1.66
CA GLY A 302 1.19 -40.10 -2.15
C GLY A 302 1.30 -40.53 -3.60
N VAL A 303 0.59 -41.61 -3.97
CA VAL A 303 0.53 -42.10 -5.35
C VAL A 303 0.03 -41.04 -6.34
N ASP A 304 -0.93 -40.20 -5.95
CA ASP A 304 -1.47 -39.13 -6.80
C ASP A 304 -0.48 -37.98 -6.96
N THR A 305 0.30 -37.72 -5.90
CA THR A 305 1.37 -36.72 -5.90
C THR A 305 2.52 -37.16 -6.80
N ASN A 306 2.93 -38.43 -6.70
CA ASN A 306 3.94 -39.05 -7.55
C ASN A 306 3.52 -39.06 -9.03
N ALA A 307 2.26 -39.41 -9.32
CA ALA A 307 1.71 -39.36 -10.67
C ALA A 307 1.69 -37.92 -11.22
N SER A 308 1.34 -36.93 -10.40
CA SER A 308 1.36 -35.50 -10.78
C SER A 308 2.79 -34.99 -11.03
N ALA A 309 3.76 -35.46 -10.26
CA ALA A 309 5.17 -35.14 -10.46
C ALA A 309 5.69 -35.70 -11.80
N PHE A 310 5.33 -36.94 -12.12
CA PHE A 310 5.64 -37.54 -13.42
C PHE A 310 4.96 -36.80 -14.58
N ASP A 311 3.69 -36.46 -14.45
CA ASP A 311 2.95 -35.64 -15.45
C ASP A 311 3.63 -34.29 -15.70
N THR A 312 4.14 -33.66 -14.64
CA THR A 312 4.90 -32.39 -14.74
C THR A 312 6.19 -32.58 -15.55
N LEU A 313 6.93 -33.67 -15.33
CA LEU A 313 8.16 -33.98 -16.05
C LEU A 313 7.90 -34.31 -17.52
N VAL A 314 6.89 -35.14 -17.80
CA VAL A 314 6.53 -35.55 -19.17
C VAL A 314 5.98 -34.37 -19.99
N SER A 315 5.11 -33.56 -19.39
CA SER A 315 4.53 -32.40 -20.07
C SER A 315 5.48 -31.21 -20.20
N GLY A 316 6.57 -31.18 -19.43
CA GLY A 316 7.51 -30.05 -19.35
C GLY A 316 6.90 -28.77 -18.76
N ARG A 317 5.72 -28.86 -18.13
CA ARG A 317 4.96 -27.71 -17.60
C ARG A 317 5.26 -27.48 -16.12
N TYR A 318 6.51 -27.16 -15.79
CA TYR A 318 6.91 -26.83 -14.42
C TYR A 318 6.28 -25.54 -13.92
N VAL A 319 6.01 -25.45 -12.62
CA VAL A 319 5.72 -24.14 -12.00
C VAL A 319 7.02 -23.34 -11.95
N ARG A 320 7.10 -22.29 -12.76
CA ARG A 320 8.30 -21.45 -12.90
C ARG A 320 8.16 -20.18 -12.08
N VAL A 321 9.08 -20.01 -11.14
CA VAL A 321 9.24 -18.74 -10.44
C VAL A 321 10.12 -17.82 -11.28
N LEU A 322 9.74 -16.55 -11.39
CA LEU A 322 10.56 -15.56 -12.08
C LEU A 322 11.93 -15.41 -11.38
N PRO A 323 13.05 -15.41 -12.14
CA PRO A 323 14.36 -15.14 -11.59
C PRO A 323 14.40 -13.82 -10.81
N PRO A 324 15.21 -13.71 -9.74
CA PRO A 324 15.19 -12.52 -8.90
C PRO A 324 15.43 -11.21 -9.65
N VAL A 325 16.28 -11.23 -10.68
CA VAL A 325 16.56 -10.08 -11.53
C VAL A 325 15.31 -9.61 -12.28
N GLN A 326 14.47 -10.52 -12.77
CA GLN A 326 13.23 -10.18 -13.48
C GLN A 326 12.19 -9.56 -12.55
N VAL A 327 12.08 -10.08 -11.33
CA VAL A 327 11.22 -9.49 -10.28
C VAL A 327 11.68 -8.07 -9.94
N LEU A 328 12.99 -7.86 -9.76
CA LEU A 328 13.54 -6.53 -9.48
C LEU A 328 13.35 -5.56 -10.65
N MET A 329 13.54 -6.00 -11.90
CA MET A 329 13.25 -5.18 -13.08
C MET A 329 11.78 -4.78 -13.14
N ALA A 330 10.85 -5.68 -12.82
CA ALA A 330 9.43 -5.38 -12.73
C ALA A 330 9.15 -4.35 -11.63
N CYS A 331 9.71 -4.52 -10.42
CA CYS A 331 9.57 -3.55 -9.33
C CYS A 331 10.10 -2.16 -9.71
N PHE A 332 11.23 -2.10 -10.43
CA PHE A 332 11.78 -0.83 -10.92
C PHE A 332 10.83 -0.15 -11.92
N ALA A 333 10.33 -0.91 -12.90
CA ALA A 333 9.37 -0.40 -13.89
C ALA A 333 8.07 0.07 -13.23
N LEU A 334 7.58 -0.67 -12.22
CA LEU A 334 6.39 -0.31 -11.44
C LEU A 334 6.60 0.94 -10.58
N ALA A 335 7.79 1.12 -10.00
CA ALA A 335 8.12 2.34 -9.27
C ALA A 335 8.14 3.57 -10.18
N LEU A 336 8.67 3.44 -11.41
CA LEU A 336 8.62 4.49 -12.42
C LEU A 336 7.18 4.77 -12.88
N LEU A 337 6.37 3.73 -13.07
CA LEU A 337 4.96 3.87 -13.42
C LEU A 337 4.17 4.60 -12.32
N ALA A 338 4.38 4.22 -11.05
CA ALA A 338 3.78 4.90 -9.90
C ALA A 338 4.20 6.38 -9.83
N TRP A 339 5.48 6.69 -10.09
CA TRP A 339 5.95 8.06 -10.19
C TRP A 339 5.30 8.85 -11.34
N LEU A 340 5.14 8.23 -12.52
CA LEU A 340 4.47 8.82 -13.68
C LEU A 340 2.99 9.10 -13.41
N THR A 341 2.26 8.14 -12.82
CA THR A 341 0.83 8.31 -12.51
C THR A 341 0.58 9.49 -11.57
N ASN A 342 1.48 9.73 -10.60
CA ASN A 342 1.39 10.86 -9.69
C ASN A 342 1.59 12.23 -10.37
N GLN A 343 2.13 12.29 -11.59
CA GLN A 343 2.28 13.55 -12.33
C GLN A 343 0.94 14.09 -12.86
N PHE A 344 -0.06 13.22 -13.01
CA PHE A 344 -1.37 13.56 -13.55
C PHE A 344 -2.39 13.80 -12.41
N LYS A 345 -2.41 15.03 -11.84
CA LYS A 345 -3.37 15.47 -10.80
C LYS A 345 -4.84 15.19 -11.24
N PRO A 346 -5.78 14.72 -10.37
CA PRO A 346 -5.86 14.89 -8.91
C PRO A 346 -5.86 13.57 -8.10
N VAL A 347 -5.82 13.70 -6.76
CA VAL A 347 -5.88 12.64 -5.72
C VAL A 347 -6.86 11.50 -6.00
N ARG A 348 -8.01 11.78 -6.65
CA ARG A 348 -8.97 10.77 -7.09
C ARG A 348 -8.36 9.71 -8.03
N ASN A 349 -7.39 10.11 -8.85
CA ASN A 349 -6.70 9.22 -9.78
C ASN A 349 -5.77 8.25 -9.06
N VAL A 350 -5.30 8.54 -7.84
CA VAL A 350 -4.42 7.64 -7.08
C VAL A 350 -5.19 6.42 -6.62
N TRP A 351 -6.37 6.60 -6.02
CA TRP A 351 -7.22 5.49 -5.60
C TRP A 351 -7.71 4.67 -6.78
N LEU A 352 -8.12 5.33 -7.86
CA LEU A 352 -8.51 4.65 -9.09
C LEU A 352 -7.33 3.87 -9.69
N ALA A 353 -6.13 4.46 -9.74
CA ALA A 353 -4.93 3.80 -10.25
C ALA A 353 -4.52 2.62 -9.37
N ALA A 354 -4.63 2.72 -8.04
CA ALA A 354 -4.38 1.62 -7.13
C ALA A 354 -5.37 0.46 -7.36
N LEU A 355 -6.67 0.77 -7.53
CA LEU A 355 -7.70 -0.23 -7.80
C LEU A 355 -7.53 -0.90 -9.17
N VAL A 356 -7.25 -0.11 -10.22
CA VAL A 356 -6.98 -0.62 -11.57
C VAL A 356 -5.73 -1.48 -11.56
N PHE A 357 -4.67 -1.06 -10.87
CA PHE A 357 -3.46 -1.85 -10.74
C PHE A 357 -3.71 -3.17 -10.00
N ALA A 358 -4.46 -3.15 -8.89
CA ALA A 358 -4.81 -4.36 -8.14
C ALA A 358 -5.59 -5.37 -9.00
N GLY A 359 -6.55 -4.90 -9.81
CA GLY A 359 -7.26 -5.77 -10.75
C GLY A 359 -6.35 -6.30 -11.87
N LEU A 360 -5.50 -5.44 -12.44
CA LEU A 360 -4.62 -5.80 -13.54
C LEU A 360 -3.54 -6.80 -13.11
N VAL A 361 -2.92 -6.62 -11.93
CA VAL A 361 -1.85 -7.50 -11.46
C VAL A 361 -2.39 -8.90 -11.19
N VAL A 362 -3.57 -9.02 -10.57
CA VAL A 362 -4.25 -10.31 -10.36
C VAL A 362 -4.61 -10.95 -11.70
N LEU A 363 -5.16 -10.18 -12.65
CA LEU A 363 -5.50 -10.70 -13.97
C LEU A 363 -4.26 -11.21 -14.73
N VAL A 364 -3.16 -10.46 -14.70
CA VAL A 364 -1.90 -10.85 -15.34
C VAL A 364 -1.36 -12.14 -14.71
N ASP A 365 -1.36 -12.23 -13.38
CA ASP A 365 -0.90 -13.43 -12.67
C ASP A 365 -1.75 -14.66 -13.02
N LEU A 366 -3.09 -14.53 -13.02
CA LEU A 366 -4.00 -15.61 -13.44
C LEU A 366 -3.74 -16.07 -14.88
N LEU A 367 -3.47 -15.13 -15.80
CA LEU A 367 -3.19 -15.45 -17.20
C LEU A 367 -1.84 -16.13 -17.38
N LEU A 368 -0.79 -15.66 -16.69
CA LEU A 368 0.54 -16.26 -16.73
C LEU A 368 0.55 -17.67 -16.13
N PHE A 369 -0.13 -17.84 -14.99
CA PHE A 369 -0.21 -19.12 -14.32
C PHE A 369 -1.03 -20.14 -15.12
N SER A 370 -2.24 -19.76 -15.58
CA SER A 370 -3.12 -20.68 -16.31
C SER A 370 -2.57 -21.14 -17.66
N ARG A 371 -1.79 -20.30 -18.35
CA ARG A 371 -1.25 -20.63 -19.69
C ARG A 371 0.17 -21.18 -19.69
N SER A 372 0.99 -20.79 -18.72
CA SER A 372 2.43 -21.08 -18.76
C SER A 372 2.99 -21.58 -17.44
N ALA A 373 2.15 -21.78 -16.42
CA ALA A 373 2.56 -22.15 -15.06
C ALA A 373 3.65 -21.22 -14.50
N ILE A 374 3.64 -19.94 -14.90
CA ILE A 374 4.55 -18.93 -14.38
C ILE A 374 3.90 -18.28 -13.18
N GLU A 375 4.61 -18.28 -12.05
CA GLU A 375 4.19 -17.64 -10.81
C GLU A 375 4.79 -16.23 -10.72
N LEU A 376 3.91 -15.22 -10.62
CA LEU A 376 4.31 -13.85 -10.33
C LEU A 376 4.33 -13.64 -8.81
N SER A 377 5.40 -13.03 -8.28
CA SER A 377 5.41 -12.59 -6.88
C SER A 377 4.43 -11.42 -6.72
N LEU A 378 3.19 -11.72 -6.31
CA LEU A 378 2.16 -10.72 -6.04
C LEU A 378 2.58 -9.78 -4.93
N THR A 379 3.27 -10.30 -3.90
CA THR A 379 3.78 -9.47 -2.80
C THR A 379 4.77 -8.43 -3.32
N MET A 380 5.73 -8.82 -4.17
CA MET A 380 6.71 -7.87 -4.68
C MET A 380 6.16 -6.89 -5.69
N THR A 381 5.31 -7.35 -6.60
CA THR A 381 4.70 -6.47 -7.60
C THR A 381 3.75 -5.45 -6.96
N THR A 382 2.98 -5.86 -5.95
CA THR A 382 2.11 -4.94 -5.19
C THR A 382 2.90 -3.92 -4.38
N LEU A 383 3.96 -4.33 -3.67
CA LEU A 383 4.84 -3.39 -2.96
C LEU A 383 5.60 -2.48 -3.93
N GLY A 384 6.06 -3.02 -5.07
CA GLY A 384 6.80 -2.32 -6.12
C GLY A 384 6.03 -1.16 -6.75
N TYR A 385 4.71 -1.25 -6.82
CA TYR A 385 3.86 -0.14 -7.27
C TYR A 385 3.28 0.67 -6.11
N GLY A 386 2.76 0.01 -5.08
CA GLY A 386 2.00 0.63 -4.00
C GLY A 386 2.83 1.54 -3.10
N LEU A 387 4.04 1.13 -2.72
CA LEU A 387 4.88 1.93 -1.83
C LEU A 387 5.38 3.23 -2.50
N PRO A 388 5.89 3.22 -3.74
CA PRO A 388 6.17 4.45 -4.48
C PRO A 388 4.93 5.33 -4.70
N LEU A 389 3.77 4.73 -5.00
CA LEU A 389 2.53 5.48 -5.21
C LEU A 389 2.11 6.24 -3.94
N LEU A 390 2.13 5.57 -2.78
CA LEU A 390 1.79 6.16 -1.48
C LEU A 390 2.76 7.28 -1.10
N THR A 391 4.07 7.05 -1.19
CA THR A 391 5.09 8.04 -0.82
C THR A 391 5.03 9.28 -1.72
N CYS A 392 4.87 9.09 -3.03
CA CYS A 392 4.69 10.18 -4.00
C CYS A 392 3.41 10.99 -3.73
N PHE A 393 2.32 10.31 -3.36
CA PHE A 393 1.05 10.94 -2.99
C PHE A 393 1.19 11.81 -1.74
N PHE A 394 1.71 11.27 -0.63
CA PHE A 394 1.88 12.02 0.62
C PHE A 394 2.82 13.22 0.45
N HIS A 395 3.94 13.03 -0.26
CA HIS A 395 4.85 14.14 -0.55
C HIS A 395 4.15 15.24 -1.36
N GLY A 396 3.34 14.86 -2.36
CA GLY A 396 2.53 15.78 -3.15
C GLY A 396 1.53 16.57 -2.30
N ALA A 397 0.78 15.87 -1.44
CA ALA A 397 -0.23 16.48 -0.57
C ALA A 397 0.38 17.45 0.45
N ILE A 398 1.46 17.05 1.13
CA ILE A 398 2.17 17.90 2.10
C ILE A 398 2.77 19.13 1.39
N SER A 399 3.36 18.94 0.22
CA SER A 399 3.94 20.06 -0.55
C SER A 399 2.89 21.07 -1.00
N ASP A 400 1.71 20.60 -1.42
CA ASP A 400 0.59 21.46 -1.81
C ASP A 400 0.04 22.25 -0.60
N GLU A 401 -0.09 21.62 0.57
CA GLU A 401 -0.52 22.28 1.81
C GLU A 401 0.48 23.32 2.31
N LEU A 402 1.78 23.01 2.31
CA LEU A 402 2.83 23.96 2.70
C LEU A 402 2.90 25.16 1.74
N ALA A 403 2.73 24.92 0.43
CA ALA A 403 2.64 26.00 -0.54
C ALA A 403 1.42 26.89 -0.28
N ALA A 404 0.25 26.31 0.00
CA ALA A 404 -0.96 27.05 0.33
C ALA A 404 -0.81 27.87 1.63
N ARG A 405 -0.16 27.33 2.67
CA ARG A 405 0.15 28.06 3.91
C ARG A 405 1.10 29.22 3.68
N ARG A 406 2.14 29.03 2.86
CA ARG A 406 3.12 30.07 2.52
C ARG A 406 2.49 31.20 1.71
N ILE A 407 1.58 30.86 0.79
CA ILE A 407 0.79 31.85 0.06
C ILE A 407 -0.10 32.63 1.03
N ARG A 408 -0.86 31.94 1.90
CA ARG A 408 -1.69 32.60 2.93
C ARG A 408 -0.89 33.54 3.84
N SER A 409 0.29 33.13 4.31
CA SER A 409 1.13 33.99 5.17
C SER A 409 1.80 35.15 4.43
N LEU A 410 1.99 35.05 3.11
CA LEU A 410 2.42 36.17 2.28
C LEU A 410 1.28 37.19 2.09
N PHE A 411 0.06 36.73 1.85
CA PHE A 411 -1.11 37.61 1.69
C PHE A 411 -1.51 38.33 2.99
N GLY A 412 -1.44 37.66 4.15
CA GLY A 412 -1.75 38.28 5.46
C GLY A 412 -0.81 39.42 5.90
N ARG A 413 0.29 39.67 5.18
CA ARG A 413 1.17 40.83 5.42
C ARG A 413 0.76 42.08 4.64
N TYR A 414 -0.08 41.94 3.62
CA TYR A 414 -0.49 43.04 2.74
C TYR A 414 -1.99 43.36 2.84
N VAL A 415 -2.74 42.55 3.57
CA VAL A 415 -4.17 42.72 3.85
C VAL A 415 -4.35 42.41 5.33
N ALA A 416 -5.02 43.29 6.08
CA ALA A 416 -5.31 43.09 7.50
C ALA A 416 -5.88 41.67 7.72
N SER A 417 -5.27 40.90 8.65
CA SER A 417 -5.55 39.47 8.87
C SER A 417 -7.05 39.20 9.09
N GLU A 418 -7.73 40.16 9.70
CA GLU A 418 -9.14 40.17 10.03
C GLU A 418 -10.03 40.16 8.78
N VAL A 419 -9.62 40.86 7.71
CA VAL A 419 -10.35 40.89 6.43
C VAL A 419 -10.14 39.58 5.67
N VAL A 420 -8.91 39.03 5.69
CA VAL A 420 -8.61 37.73 5.08
C VAL A 420 -9.40 36.61 5.76
N GLU A 421 -9.45 36.59 7.10
CA GLU A 421 -10.24 35.61 7.83
C GLU A 421 -11.74 35.69 7.53
N GLN A 422 -12.29 36.90 7.41
CA GLN A 422 -13.70 37.06 7.05
C GLN A 422 -13.98 36.65 5.61
N ILE A 423 -13.12 36.98 4.64
CA ILE A 423 -13.27 36.53 3.24
C ILE A 423 -13.16 35.00 3.13
N VAL A 424 -12.31 34.36 3.95
CA VAL A 424 -12.21 32.89 4.00
C VAL A 424 -13.47 32.26 4.60
N ARG A 425 -14.08 32.91 5.61
CA ARG A 425 -15.32 32.44 6.26
C ARG A 425 -16.55 32.65 5.39
N ASP A 426 -16.63 33.78 4.69
CA ASP A 426 -17.70 34.11 3.76
C ASP A 426 -17.12 34.71 2.46
N PRO A 427 -16.90 33.86 1.44
CA PRO A 427 -16.36 34.29 0.15
C PRO A 427 -17.22 35.34 -0.56
N ALA A 428 -18.51 35.48 -0.21
CA ALA A 428 -19.39 36.48 -0.82
C ALA A 428 -19.00 37.92 -0.43
N LEU A 429 -18.30 38.13 0.70
CA LEU A 429 -17.78 39.44 1.10
C LEU A 429 -16.70 39.99 0.15
N ALA A 430 -16.06 39.13 -0.65
CA ALA A 430 -15.07 39.55 -1.64
C ALA A 430 -15.71 40.14 -2.92
N ASP A 431 -16.95 39.74 -3.25
CA ASP A 431 -17.65 40.09 -4.50
C ASP A 431 -18.63 41.26 -4.35
N LEU A 432 -18.90 41.70 -3.11
CA LEU A 432 -19.79 42.83 -2.85
C LEU A 432 -19.04 44.14 -3.15
N GLY A 433 -19.58 44.94 -4.08
CA GLY A 433 -19.12 46.30 -4.44
C GLY A 433 -19.29 47.35 -3.32
N GLY A 434 -19.21 46.92 -2.06
CA GLY A 434 -19.34 47.73 -0.86
C GLY A 434 -20.58 47.41 -0.03
N VAL A 435 -20.41 47.40 1.29
CA VAL A 435 -21.49 47.35 2.27
C VAL A 435 -21.60 48.73 2.94
N GLU A 436 -22.79 49.31 2.91
CA GLU A 436 -23.06 50.56 3.61
C GLU A 436 -23.34 50.31 5.09
N ARG A 437 -22.62 50.99 5.98
CA ARG A 437 -22.77 50.88 7.44
C ARG A 437 -22.56 52.22 8.12
N THR A 438 -23.16 52.39 9.29
CA THR A 438 -22.79 53.47 10.21
C THR A 438 -21.54 53.05 10.98
N ALA A 439 -20.46 53.82 10.88
CA ALA A 439 -19.20 53.54 11.55
C ALA A 439 -18.61 54.81 12.18
N ALA A 440 -17.80 54.64 13.22
CA ALA A 440 -16.94 55.70 13.72
C ALA A 440 -15.62 55.64 12.93
N VAL A 441 -15.26 56.75 12.30
CA VAL A 441 -14.01 56.87 11.55
C VAL A 441 -13.04 57.73 12.36
N MET A 442 -11.84 57.20 12.57
CA MET A 442 -10.75 57.87 13.26
C MET A 442 -9.63 58.18 12.28
N PHE A 443 -9.17 59.42 12.30
CA PHE A 443 -7.89 59.82 11.71
C PHE A 443 -6.95 60.22 12.84
N ASN A 444 -5.70 59.84 12.74
CA ASN A 444 -4.63 60.35 13.59
C ASN A 444 -3.44 60.76 12.73
N ASP A 445 -2.71 61.78 13.20
CA ASP A 445 -1.52 62.27 12.53
C ASP A 445 -0.50 62.82 13.56
N ILE A 446 0.80 62.66 13.27
CA ILE A 446 1.87 63.15 14.13
C ILE A 446 2.09 64.64 13.84
N ARG A 447 2.07 65.45 14.89
CA ARG A 447 2.25 66.90 14.76
C ARG A 447 3.70 67.22 14.43
N ASN A 448 3.87 68.06 13.41
CA ASN A 448 5.17 68.53 12.92
C ASN A 448 6.12 67.40 12.51
N PHE A 449 5.58 66.27 12.01
CA PHE A 449 6.40 65.12 11.61
C PHE A 449 7.42 65.44 10.53
N SER A 450 7.10 66.28 9.55
CA SER A 450 8.08 66.69 8.51
C SER A 450 9.33 67.31 9.15
N THR A 451 9.15 68.24 10.08
CA THR A 451 10.25 68.86 10.83
C THR A 451 10.99 67.86 11.73
N LEU A 452 10.26 66.92 12.33
CA LEU A 452 10.85 65.85 13.14
C LEU A 452 11.71 64.90 12.28
N SER A 453 11.25 64.56 11.08
CA SER A 453 11.93 63.64 10.16
C SER A 453 13.21 64.23 9.57
N GLU A 454 13.29 65.55 9.41
CA GLU A 454 14.50 66.27 8.97
C GLU A 454 15.65 66.18 9.99
N GLN A 455 15.33 65.95 11.26
CA GLN A 455 16.31 65.82 12.35
C GLN A 455 16.81 64.38 12.54
N LEU A 456 16.23 63.42 11.82
CA LEU A 456 16.50 61.99 11.96
C LEU A 456 17.16 61.42 10.70
N THR A 457 17.98 60.38 10.87
CA THR A 457 18.43 59.57 9.72
C THR A 457 17.29 58.71 9.19
N ALA A 458 17.34 58.29 7.91
CA ALA A 458 16.31 57.42 7.33
C ALA A 458 16.07 56.13 8.14
N ALA A 459 17.13 55.53 8.72
CA ALA A 459 17.00 54.37 9.59
C ALA A 459 16.26 54.69 10.89
N GLN A 460 16.56 55.84 11.51
CA GLN A 460 15.87 56.30 12.73
C GLN A 460 14.42 56.68 12.47
N VAL A 461 14.09 57.25 11.30
CA VAL A 461 12.70 57.51 10.89
C VAL A 461 11.92 56.19 10.79
N VAL A 462 12.50 55.15 10.17
CA VAL A 462 11.88 53.83 10.08
C VAL A 462 11.72 53.18 11.45
N GLU A 463 12.74 53.24 12.31
CA GLU A 463 12.65 52.73 13.68
C GLU A 463 11.56 53.46 14.49
N PHE A 464 11.53 54.78 14.44
CA PHE A 464 10.53 55.63 15.07
C PHE A 464 9.11 55.26 14.64
N LEU A 465 8.88 55.18 13.32
CA LEU A 465 7.57 54.82 12.77
C LEU A 465 7.17 53.39 13.18
N ASN A 466 8.09 52.43 13.16
CA ASN A 466 7.78 51.05 13.58
C ASN A 466 7.41 50.96 15.07
N LEU A 467 8.10 51.71 15.94
CA LEU A 467 7.78 51.76 17.38
C LEU A 467 6.42 52.39 17.62
N TYR A 468 6.15 53.51 16.95
CA TYR A 468 4.86 54.18 17.00
C TYR A 468 3.72 53.31 16.49
N TRP A 469 3.88 52.72 15.30
CA TRP A 469 2.89 51.83 14.70
C TRP A 469 2.65 50.58 15.54
N GLY A 470 3.67 50.03 16.17
CA GLY A 470 3.50 48.92 17.11
C GLY A 470 2.49 49.25 18.21
N VAL A 471 2.67 50.39 18.89
CA VAL A 471 1.77 50.83 19.97
C VAL A 471 0.37 51.14 19.44
N VAL A 472 0.25 51.92 18.37
CA VAL A 472 -1.05 52.34 17.85
C VAL A 472 -1.85 51.15 17.30
N ASN A 473 -1.21 50.27 16.53
CA ASN A 473 -1.88 49.12 15.94
C ASN A 473 -2.45 48.18 17.01
N ASP A 474 -1.67 47.89 18.06
CA ASP A 474 -2.11 47.06 19.18
C ASP A 474 -3.35 47.65 19.84
N ILE A 475 -3.39 48.96 20.07
CA ILE A 475 -4.53 49.62 20.73
C ILE A 475 -5.77 49.58 19.84
N VAL A 476 -5.64 49.87 18.54
CA VAL A 476 -6.78 49.86 17.62
C VAL A 476 -7.38 48.45 17.55
N ILE A 477 -6.55 47.42 17.39
CA ILE A 477 -7.01 46.03 17.29
C ILE A 477 -7.66 45.57 18.61
N ASN A 478 -7.06 45.88 19.76
CA ASN A 478 -7.61 45.51 21.07
C ASN A 478 -8.93 46.21 21.39
N ASN A 479 -9.18 47.38 20.80
CA ASN A 479 -10.45 48.09 20.88
C ASN A 479 -11.36 47.83 19.67
N HIS A 480 -11.23 46.67 19.03
CA HIS A 480 -12.11 46.20 17.94
C HIS A 480 -12.14 47.11 16.69
N GLY A 481 -11.12 47.93 16.50
CA GLY A 481 -10.96 48.78 15.33
C GLY A 481 -10.32 48.05 14.15
N TRP A 482 -10.73 48.42 12.95
CA TRP A 482 -10.09 48.00 11.71
C TRP A 482 -9.20 49.12 11.17
N ILE A 483 -7.91 48.83 11.00
CA ILE A 483 -6.96 49.74 10.36
C ILE A 483 -7.17 49.66 8.84
N ASN A 484 -7.73 50.71 8.26
CA ASN A 484 -8.00 50.80 6.83
C ASN A 484 -6.69 51.00 6.06
N LYS A 485 -5.93 52.07 6.37
CA LYS A 485 -4.65 52.36 5.73
C LYS A 485 -3.78 53.30 6.56
N PHE A 486 -2.48 53.25 6.31
CA PHE A 486 -1.51 54.25 6.76
C PHE A 486 -1.41 55.38 5.72
N LEU A 487 -1.31 56.62 6.20
CA LEU A 487 -1.19 57.86 5.42
C LEU A 487 0.10 58.58 5.81
N GLY A 488 1.25 58.05 5.37
CA GLY A 488 2.56 58.57 5.82
C GLY A 488 2.78 58.22 7.30
N ASP A 489 2.76 59.24 8.16
CA ASP A 489 2.84 59.18 9.62
C ASP A 489 1.47 59.15 10.33
N GLY A 490 0.39 59.31 9.57
CA GLY A 490 -0.98 59.17 10.04
C GLY A 490 -1.65 57.83 9.70
N MET A 491 -2.79 57.54 10.31
CA MET A 491 -3.57 56.32 10.06
C MET A 491 -5.07 56.64 9.97
N VAL A 492 -5.76 55.81 9.20
CA VAL A 492 -7.22 55.76 9.18
C VAL A 492 -7.69 54.45 9.80
N ALA A 493 -8.50 54.54 10.84
CA ALA A 493 -9.16 53.40 11.47
C ALA A 493 -10.68 53.55 11.44
N CYS A 494 -11.38 52.43 11.45
CA CYS A 494 -12.84 52.36 11.43
C CYS A 494 -13.35 51.39 12.49
N PHE A 495 -14.41 51.78 13.19
CA PHE A 495 -15.07 50.98 14.21
C PHE A 495 -16.54 50.80 13.78
N GLY A 496 -17.01 49.55 13.77
CA GLY A 496 -18.36 49.19 13.27
C GLY A 496 -18.39 48.53 11.89
N GLY A 497 -17.22 48.30 11.29
CA GLY A 497 -17.04 47.48 10.09
C GLY A 497 -15.61 47.50 9.56
N PRO A 498 -15.18 46.48 8.78
CA PRO A 498 -15.91 45.25 8.43
C PRO A 498 -16.10 44.31 9.62
N VAL A 499 -15.26 44.42 10.65
CA VAL A 499 -15.46 43.75 11.94
C VAL A 499 -16.59 44.47 12.69
N PRO A 500 -17.73 43.81 12.97
CA PRO A 500 -18.80 44.40 13.75
C PRO A 500 -18.35 44.59 15.20
N THR A 501 -18.73 45.72 15.80
CA THR A 501 -18.65 45.95 17.24
C THR A 501 -20.00 46.46 17.73
N GLU A 502 -20.37 46.11 18.96
CA GLU A 502 -21.61 46.55 19.59
C GLU A 502 -21.60 48.06 19.88
N LYS A 503 -20.43 48.66 20.12
CA LYS A 503 -20.29 50.05 20.55
C LYS A 503 -19.19 50.80 19.79
N PRO A 504 -19.35 51.02 18.46
CA PRO A 504 -18.32 51.60 17.61
C PRO A 504 -17.86 52.99 18.04
N VAL A 505 -18.77 53.79 18.60
CA VAL A 505 -18.46 55.14 19.08
C VAL A 505 -17.60 55.09 20.33
N ASP A 506 -17.98 54.27 21.31
CA ASP A 506 -17.22 54.08 22.54
C ASP A 506 -15.83 53.49 22.28
N ASP A 507 -15.74 52.51 21.40
CA ASP A 507 -14.47 51.88 21.02
C ASP A 507 -13.52 52.89 20.38
N ALA A 508 -14.01 53.76 19.50
CA ALA A 508 -13.22 54.83 18.89
C ALA A 508 -12.74 55.86 19.95
N VAL A 509 -13.63 56.29 20.85
CA VAL A 509 -13.27 57.28 21.88
C VAL A 509 -12.26 56.69 22.87
N LYS A 510 -12.46 55.45 23.34
CA LYS A 510 -11.51 54.72 24.19
C LYS A 510 -10.15 54.58 23.50
N THR A 511 -10.14 54.20 22.22
CA THR A 511 -8.92 54.08 21.44
C THR A 511 -8.14 55.40 21.42
N ALA A 512 -8.80 56.53 21.18
CA ALA A 512 -8.12 57.83 21.13
C ALA A 512 -7.51 58.21 22.48
N LEU A 513 -8.25 58.03 23.58
CA LEU A 513 -7.74 58.28 24.94
C LEU A 513 -6.58 57.35 25.29
N GLU A 514 -6.69 56.07 24.93
CA GLU A 514 -5.65 55.07 25.20
C GLU A 514 -4.38 55.32 24.38
N ILE A 515 -4.49 55.74 23.11
CA ILE A 515 -3.35 56.15 22.29
C ILE A 515 -2.60 57.28 23.00
N VAL A 516 -3.27 58.38 23.34
CA VAL A 516 -2.62 59.52 23.99
C VAL A 516 -1.96 59.11 25.31
N ARG A 517 -2.64 58.29 26.12
CA ARG A 517 -2.11 57.78 27.39
C ARG A 517 -0.86 56.90 27.21
N ARG A 518 -0.91 55.87 26.34
CA ARG A 518 0.21 54.92 26.16
C ARG A 518 1.40 55.56 25.44
N LEU A 519 1.17 56.56 24.59
CA LEU A 519 2.26 57.36 24.03
C LEU A 519 3.07 58.03 25.15
N HIS A 520 2.39 58.66 26.11
CA HIS A 520 3.03 59.34 27.22
C HIS A 520 3.66 58.38 28.24
N GLU A 521 2.94 57.33 28.63
CA GLU A 521 3.34 56.44 29.73
C GLU A 521 4.35 55.37 29.31
N GLU A 522 4.33 54.95 28.04
CA GLU A 522 5.10 53.79 27.58
C GLU A 522 6.04 54.13 26.43
N LEU A 523 5.57 54.84 25.39
CA LEU A 523 6.40 55.08 24.20
C LEU A 523 7.45 56.16 24.46
N TRP A 524 7.09 57.30 25.06
CA TRP A 524 8.04 58.40 25.29
C TRP A 524 9.27 57.98 26.12
N PRO A 525 9.15 57.21 27.23
CA PRO A 525 10.33 56.69 27.93
C PRO A 525 11.24 55.83 27.04
N GLN A 526 10.66 55.07 26.11
CA GLN A 526 11.44 54.26 25.16
C GLN A 526 12.12 55.12 24.09
N LEU A 527 11.48 56.20 23.64
CA LEU A 527 12.09 57.14 22.70
C LEU A 527 13.25 57.88 23.35
N ASP A 528 13.09 58.35 24.59
CA ASP A 528 14.15 59.01 25.34
C ASP A 528 15.36 58.10 25.52
N ALA A 529 15.15 56.83 25.88
CA ALA A 529 16.21 55.84 26.04
C ALA A 529 16.98 55.53 24.74
N ARG A 530 16.35 55.75 23.57
CA ARG A 530 16.93 55.56 22.24
C ARG A 530 17.43 56.86 21.61
N GLY A 531 17.32 58.00 22.30
CA GLY A 531 17.69 59.31 21.78
C GLY A 531 16.80 59.80 20.63
N LEU A 532 15.55 59.33 20.56
CA LEU A 532 14.55 59.75 19.58
C LEU A 532 13.65 60.87 20.16
N PRO A 533 13.19 61.82 19.33
CA PRO A 533 12.39 62.95 19.79
C PRO A 533 10.98 62.51 20.24
N ARG A 534 10.47 63.18 21.28
CA ARG A 534 9.06 63.12 21.64
C ARG A 534 8.22 63.91 20.62
N PHE A 535 6.95 63.57 20.53
CA PHE A 535 6.02 64.18 19.58
C PHE A 535 4.62 64.30 20.18
N GLN A 536 3.80 65.14 19.56
CA GLN A 536 2.38 65.21 19.85
C GLN A 536 1.60 64.58 18.70
N ILE A 537 0.42 64.08 19.01
CA ILE A 537 -0.50 63.49 18.04
C ILE A 537 -1.78 64.30 18.06
N GLY A 538 -2.46 64.44 16.93
CA GLY A 538 -3.87 64.79 17.01
C GLY A 538 -4.73 63.75 16.32
N ILE A 539 -5.90 63.56 16.91
CA ILE A 539 -6.85 62.50 16.59
C ILE A 539 -8.20 63.16 16.34
N GLY A 540 -8.82 62.83 15.22
CA GLY A 540 -10.14 63.29 14.84
C GLY A 540 -11.10 62.13 14.68
N ILE A 541 -12.27 62.21 15.33
CA ILE A 541 -13.30 61.18 15.22
C ILE A 541 -14.62 61.78 14.74
N ASN A 542 -15.26 61.10 13.79
CA ASN A 542 -16.61 61.39 13.36
C ASN A 542 -17.41 60.10 13.13
N VAL A 543 -18.71 60.14 13.39
CA VAL A 543 -19.62 59.00 13.16
C VAL A 543 -20.55 59.33 12.00
N GLY A 544 -20.79 58.35 11.14
CA GLY A 544 -21.82 58.45 10.11
C GLY A 544 -21.84 57.28 9.15
N ARG A 545 -22.68 57.38 8.13
CA ARG A 545 -22.80 56.36 7.08
C ARG A 545 -21.56 56.39 6.17
N VAL A 546 -21.00 55.22 5.94
CA VAL A 546 -19.86 54.97 5.06
C VAL A 546 -20.09 53.69 4.26
N ILE A 547 -19.44 53.59 3.10
CA ILE A 547 -19.39 52.38 2.29
C ILE A 547 -18.02 51.73 2.49
N MET A 548 -18.00 50.45 2.83
CA MET A 548 -16.78 49.66 2.98
C MET A 548 -16.76 48.56 1.93
N GLY A 549 -15.75 48.53 1.06
CA GLY A 549 -15.68 47.56 -0.02
C GLY A 549 -14.42 47.64 -0.85
N ASN A 550 -14.31 46.76 -1.84
CA ASN A 550 -13.25 46.80 -2.85
C ASN A 550 -13.45 48.01 -3.78
N ILE A 551 -12.53 48.98 -3.72
CA ILE A 551 -12.58 50.20 -4.53
C ILE A 551 -11.29 50.33 -5.32
N GLY A 552 -11.40 50.61 -6.61
CA GLY A 552 -10.26 50.71 -7.53
C GLY A 552 -10.62 50.20 -8.93
N SER A 553 -9.59 49.95 -9.74
CA SER A 553 -9.76 49.36 -11.08
C SER A 553 -9.58 47.84 -11.01
N ASP A 554 -9.95 47.13 -12.08
CA ASP A 554 -9.81 45.65 -12.18
C ASP A 554 -8.38 45.14 -11.91
N ILE A 555 -7.37 45.99 -12.08
CA ILE A 555 -5.95 45.67 -11.89
C ILE A 555 -5.50 45.96 -10.45
N ARG A 556 -6.12 46.92 -9.77
CA ARG A 556 -5.72 47.35 -8.42
C ARG A 556 -6.95 47.79 -7.65
N GLN A 557 -7.41 46.91 -6.77
CA GLN A 557 -8.48 47.18 -5.81
C GLN A 557 -7.91 47.26 -4.39
N GLU A 558 -8.47 48.14 -3.58
CA GLU A 558 -8.19 48.27 -2.15
C GLU A 558 -9.51 48.14 -1.40
N TYR A 559 -9.58 47.22 -0.43
CA TYR A 559 -10.74 47.17 0.47
C TYR A 559 -10.65 48.36 1.42
N THR A 560 -11.50 49.37 1.23
CA THR A 560 -11.36 50.66 1.92
C THR A 560 -12.72 51.22 2.34
N VAL A 561 -12.70 52.22 3.23
CA VAL A 561 -13.88 52.99 3.62
C VAL A 561 -13.98 54.29 2.80
N ILE A 562 -15.16 54.56 2.24
CA ILE A 562 -15.48 55.82 1.55
C ILE A 562 -16.79 56.38 2.06
N GLY A 563 -16.81 57.69 2.27
CA GLY A 563 -18.02 58.41 2.63
C GLY A 563 -17.70 59.79 3.18
N ASP A 564 -18.73 60.63 3.24
CA ASP A 564 -18.61 61.97 3.81
C ASP A 564 -18.14 61.93 5.27
N ALA A 565 -18.56 60.92 6.05
CA ALA A 565 -18.12 60.74 7.42
C ALA A 565 -16.60 60.56 7.58
N ALA A 566 -15.92 59.89 6.64
CA ALA A 566 -14.46 59.77 6.65
C ALA A 566 -13.78 61.10 6.32
N ASN A 567 -14.32 61.85 5.36
CA ASN A 567 -13.82 63.18 5.01
C ASN A 567 -13.97 64.17 6.18
N VAL A 568 -15.06 64.10 6.93
CA VAL A 568 -15.27 64.91 8.14
C VAL A 568 -14.26 64.52 9.22
N ALA A 569 -14.04 63.23 9.48
CA ALA A 569 -13.07 62.78 10.49
C ALA A 569 -11.65 63.28 10.21
N SER A 570 -11.17 63.18 8.96
CA SER A 570 -9.86 63.73 8.55
C SER A 570 -9.74 65.22 8.82
N ARG A 571 -10.83 65.98 8.65
CA ARG A 571 -10.80 67.42 8.89
C ARG A 571 -10.87 67.77 10.37
N VAL A 572 -11.64 67.00 11.15
CA VAL A 572 -11.65 67.12 12.61
C VAL A 572 -10.25 66.90 13.16
N GLU A 573 -9.52 65.90 12.65
CA GLU A 573 -8.11 65.68 12.98
C GLU A 573 -7.27 66.91 12.65
N SER A 574 -7.41 67.47 11.44
CA SER A 574 -6.63 68.65 11.03
C SER A 574 -6.88 69.90 11.88
N GLN A 575 -8.06 69.99 12.53
CA GLN A 575 -8.47 71.11 13.39
C GLN A 575 -7.93 71.01 14.81
N THR A 576 -7.40 69.86 15.22
CA THR A 576 -6.76 69.67 16.53
C THR A 576 -5.68 70.72 16.79
N LYS A 577 -4.90 71.09 15.76
CA LYS A 577 -3.87 72.13 15.85
C LYS A 577 -4.46 73.51 16.16
N GLU A 578 -5.57 73.87 15.54
CA GLU A 578 -6.17 75.20 15.66
C GLU A 578 -6.82 75.37 17.04
N TYR A 579 -7.46 74.31 17.54
CA TYR A 579 -8.11 74.31 18.86
C TYR A 579 -7.17 73.90 20.01
N GLY A 580 -5.97 73.40 19.72
CA GLY A 580 -4.94 73.08 20.73
C GLY A 580 -5.20 71.82 21.55
N TRP A 581 -5.88 70.81 20.97
CA TRP A 581 -6.25 69.56 21.67
C TRP A 581 -5.86 68.32 20.88
N SER A 582 -5.30 67.31 21.55
CA SER A 582 -4.86 66.05 20.94
C SER A 582 -6.01 65.19 20.44
N VAL A 583 -7.22 65.33 20.97
CA VAL A 583 -8.39 64.56 20.53
C VAL A 583 -9.56 65.49 20.31
N LEU A 584 -10.05 65.57 19.08
CA LEU A 584 -11.28 66.26 18.71
C LEU A 584 -12.31 65.30 18.15
N VAL A 585 -13.57 65.54 18.48
CA VAL A 585 -14.70 64.75 17.99
C VAL A 585 -15.85 65.65 17.55
N THR A 586 -16.72 65.16 16.68
CA THR A 586 -17.92 65.90 16.26
C THR A 586 -19.08 65.67 17.23
N GLN A 587 -20.13 66.52 17.11
CA GLN A 587 -21.40 66.31 17.83
C GLN A 587 -21.94 64.89 17.70
N SER A 588 -21.81 64.26 16.52
CA SER A 588 -22.29 62.90 16.26
C SER A 588 -21.64 61.84 17.17
N VAL A 589 -20.39 62.07 17.59
CA VAL A 589 -19.68 61.20 18.53
C VAL A 589 -20.20 61.44 19.95
N VAL A 590 -20.43 62.70 20.33
CA VAL A 590 -21.01 63.06 21.65
C VAL A 590 -22.39 62.43 21.82
N ASP A 591 -23.23 62.52 20.79
CA ASP A 591 -24.60 61.98 20.80
C ASP A 591 -24.62 60.45 20.79
N GLY A 592 -23.60 59.82 20.17
CA GLY A 592 -23.51 58.37 20.01
C GLY A 592 -22.72 57.66 21.12
N ALA A 593 -22.03 58.39 21.99
CA ALA A 593 -21.23 57.81 23.07
C ALA A 593 -22.13 57.33 24.22
N SER A 594 -21.95 56.08 24.66
CA SER A 594 -22.72 55.51 25.78
C SER A 594 -21.93 55.46 27.11
N GLY A 595 -20.61 55.62 27.04
CA GLY A 595 -19.71 55.65 28.19
C GLY A 595 -19.60 57.02 28.86
N THR A 596 -18.90 57.04 30.00
CA THR A 596 -18.61 58.27 30.75
C THR A 596 -17.32 58.89 30.22
N TYR A 597 -17.44 59.87 29.32
CA TYR A 597 -16.31 60.65 28.81
C TYR A 597 -16.53 62.14 29.07
N GLU A 598 -15.45 62.87 29.29
CA GLU A 598 -15.48 64.32 29.43
C GLU A 598 -15.37 64.97 28.05
N PHE A 599 -16.47 65.57 27.59
CA PHE A 599 -16.53 66.31 26.33
C PHE A 599 -16.58 67.82 26.60
N ARG A 600 -15.59 68.56 26.11
CA ARG A 600 -15.56 70.03 26.22
C ARG A 600 -15.80 70.67 24.86
N PHE A 601 -16.84 71.49 24.73
CA PHE A 601 -17.07 72.26 23.51
C PHE A 601 -15.92 73.26 23.29
N VAL A 602 -15.29 73.22 22.12
CA VAL A 602 -14.13 74.09 21.80
C VAL A 602 -14.41 75.07 20.67
N GLY A 603 -15.42 74.80 19.85
CA GLY A 603 -15.83 75.70 18.78
C GLY A 603 -16.61 75.00 17.69
N SER A 604 -16.94 75.75 16.65
CA SER A 604 -17.62 75.26 15.47
C SER A 604 -17.05 75.95 14.23
N GLN A 605 -17.03 75.23 13.11
CA GLN A 605 -16.53 75.76 11.84
C GLN A 605 -17.31 75.15 10.67
N GLN A 606 -17.49 75.93 9.61
CA GLN A 606 -17.98 75.38 8.36
C GLN A 606 -16.90 74.54 7.67
N VAL A 607 -17.21 73.27 7.47
CA VAL A 607 -16.31 72.32 6.82
C VAL A 607 -16.63 72.30 5.32
N LYS A 608 -15.66 72.69 4.49
CA LYS A 608 -15.80 72.81 3.01
C LYS A 608 -16.49 71.60 2.35
N GLY A 609 -17.76 71.73 1.95
CA GLY A 609 -18.53 70.63 1.36
C GLY A 609 -19.81 70.27 2.13
N ARG A 610 -20.01 70.84 3.33
CA ARG A 610 -21.31 70.89 4.01
C ARG A 610 -21.78 72.33 4.19
N GLN A 611 -23.10 72.54 4.15
CA GLN A 611 -23.71 73.84 4.49
C GLN A 611 -23.90 74.03 6.00
N GLU A 612 -23.95 72.94 6.76
CA GLU A 612 -24.08 72.95 8.20
C GLU A 612 -22.72 73.07 8.89
N GLU A 613 -22.69 73.82 9.99
CA GLU A 613 -21.51 74.03 10.81
C GLU A 613 -21.20 72.77 11.64
N VAL A 614 -19.95 72.29 11.60
CA VAL A 614 -19.53 71.14 12.40
C VAL A 614 -19.06 71.66 13.76
N ARG A 615 -19.66 71.15 14.84
CA ARG A 615 -19.27 71.43 16.22
C ARG A 615 -18.16 70.47 16.65
N PHE A 616 -17.11 71.02 17.25
CA PHE A 616 -15.97 70.29 17.76
C PHE A 616 -15.99 70.22 19.29
N TYR A 617 -15.70 69.04 19.81
CA TYR A 617 -15.57 68.75 21.21
C TYR A 617 -14.20 68.13 21.47
N ALA A 618 -13.47 68.67 22.45
CA ALA A 618 -12.28 68.01 22.96
C ALA A 618 -12.67 66.86 23.88
N VAL A 619 -11.95 65.74 23.79
CA VAL A 619 -12.10 64.60 24.70
C VAL A 619 -10.82 64.45 25.50
N LEU A 620 -10.94 64.34 26.82
CA LEU A 620 -9.80 64.28 27.71
C LEU A 620 -10.08 63.43 28.95
N ASP A 621 -9.02 63.05 29.65
CA ASP A 621 -9.08 62.62 31.04
C ASP A 621 -8.93 63.86 31.94
N PRO A 622 -9.95 64.24 32.75
CA PRO A 622 -9.88 65.41 33.61
C PRO A 622 -8.75 65.35 34.64
N ALA A 623 -8.27 64.15 35.01
CA ALA A 623 -7.13 64.00 35.92
C ALA A 623 -5.77 64.30 35.26
N LYS A 624 -5.71 64.35 33.92
CA LYS A 624 -4.47 64.51 33.14
C LYS A 624 -4.66 65.49 31.96
N GLU A 625 -5.40 66.58 32.16
CA GLU A 625 -5.76 67.54 31.09
C GLU A 625 -4.54 68.01 30.27
N GLU A 626 -3.41 68.25 30.94
CA GLU A 626 -2.15 68.69 30.32
C GLU A 626 -1.61 67.75 29.22
N VAL A 627 -1.87 66.44 29.32
CA VAL A 627 -1.43 65.44 28.33
C VAL A 627 -2.20 65.57 27.01
N TYR A 628 -3.43 66.10 27.09
CA TYR A 628 -4.32 66.26 25.94
C TYR A 628 -4.21 67.65 25.29
N ARG A 629 -3.40 68.56 25.85
CA ARG A 629 -3.14 69.88 25.26
C ARG A 629 -2.01 69.78 24.24
N LEU A 630 -2.24 70.37 23.07
CA LEU A 630 -1.18 70.58 22.09
C LEU A 630 -0.44 71.87 22.41
N THR A 631 0.88 71.82 22.36
CA THR A 631 1.74 72.98 22.61
C THR A 631 2.07 73.56 21.24
N LEU A 632 1.40 74.67 20.90
CA LEU A 632 1.56 75.35 19.62
C LEU A 632 2.93 76.00 19.45
#